data_AF-A0A495ZQF1-F1
#
_entry.id   AF-A0A495ZQF1-F1
#
_cell.length_a   1.000
_cell.length_b   1.000
_cell.length_c   1.000
_cell.angle_alpha   90.00
_cell.angle_beta   90.00
_cell.angle_gamma   90.00
#
_symmetry.space_group_name_H-M   'P 1'
#
loop_
_entity.id
_entity.type
_entity.pdbx_description
1 polymer ?
#
loop_
_entity_poly.entity_id
_entity_poly.type
_entity_poly.pdbx_seq_one_letter_code
_entity_poly.pdbx_strand_id
1 'polypeptide(L)'
;MKPAVLVILLLFIFGITLLGCESTFFEGLNKFFDGLNTSLDDVKTDNYTGPQTVEALMKAFDARYTSQAANGKWATVREIKLGEKLKIEITLKDMDAEYPRNAWLEILINKGFKIEKFEDYDRLLNLRSKLMMQEFHQGENFHIAKDKHIDLLLLNHRIEHELISTAQQTDPEVNDWIVIGGKPLPSIPGRMYIQKTKTGFLIRSMISSITEGKNGEITSVIGPRLSDEQKTALLEKGLEPEGWEVVYIDEEGNIIPTDR
;
A
#
# COMPACT_ATOMS: atom_id res chain seq x y z
N MET A 1 11.16 5.22 37.23
CA MET A 1 10.07 5.36 36.23
C MET A 1 10.70 5.74 34.91
N LYS A 2 10.45 4.97 33.85
CA LYS A 2 11.19 5.05 32.58
C LYS A 2 10.55 6.10 31.63
N PRO A 3 11.33 6.94 30.94
CA PRO A 3 10.83 8.01 30.05
C PRO A 3 10.22 7.49 28.72
N ALA A 4 10.23 6.19 28.46
CA ALA A 4 9.75 5.59 27.21
C ALA A 4 8.22 5.65 27.04
N VAL A 5 7.44 5.76 28.13
CA VAL A 5 5.97 5.78 28.06
C VAL A 5 5.42 7.15 27.61
N LEU A 6 6.21 8.22 27.74
CA LEU A 6 5.76 9.57 27.41
C LEU A 6 5.80 9.88 25.90
N VAL A 7 6.68 9.21 25.14
CA VAL A 7 6.84 9.44 23.69
C VAL A 7 5.70 8.81 22.89
N ILE A 8 5.17 7.67 23.35
CA ILE A 8 4.05 6.96 22.70
C ILE A 8 2.73 7.74 22.86
N LEU A 9 2.54 8.44 23.98
CA LEU A 9 1.34 9.24 24.23
C LEU A 9 1.31 10.54 23.40
N LEU A 10 2.46 11.13 23.08
CA LEU A 10 2.57 12.36 22.30
C LEU A 10 2.32 12.14 20.80
N LEU A 11 2.64 10.96 20.26
CA LEU A 11 2.30 10.58 18.89
C LEU A 11 0.79 10.37 18.71
N PHE A 12 0.09 9.93 19.75
CA PHE A 12 -1.36 9.72 19.72
C PHE A 12 -2.16 11.03 19.69
N ILE A 13 -1.69 12.09 20.37
CA ILE A 13 -2.42 13.36 20.46
C ILE A 13 -2.27 14.20 19.18
N PHE A 14 -1.13 14.11 18.48
CA PHE A 14 -0.93 14.81 17.21
C PHE A 14 -1.55 14.11 15.99
N GLY A 15 -1.80 12.80 16.05
CA GLY A 15 -2.51 12.08 14.98
C GLY A 15 -3.98 12.47 14.86
N ILE A 16 -4.62 12.88 15.96
CA ILE A 16 -6.08 13.07 16.00
C ILE A 16 -6.55 14.36 15.27
N THR A 17 -5.68 15.36 15.09
CA THR A 17 -6.05 16.62 14.41
C THR A 17 -5.97 16.56 12.87
N LEU A 18 -5.47 15.47 12.29
CA LEU A 18 -5.43 15.25 10.82
C LEU A 18 -6.54 14.30 10.31
N LEU A 19 -7.34 13.70 11.19
CA LEU A 19 -8.34 12.66 10.89
C LEU A 19 -9.57 13.11 10.08
N GLY A 20 -9.71 14.39 9.75
CA GLY A 20 -10.85 14.90 8.98
C GLY A 20 -10.81 14.60 7.47
N CYS A 21 -9.68 14.14 6.93
CA CYS A 21 -9.46 14.00 5.48
C CYS A 21 -8.98 12.59 5.04
N GLU A 22 -9.00 11.60 5.94
CA GLU A 22 -8.33 10.31 5.67
C GLU A 22 -9.20 9.26 4.96
N SER A 23 -10.53 9.27 5.11
CA SER A 23 -11.35 8.13 4.68
C SER A 23 -11.44 7.94 3.16
N THR A 24 -11.33 9.00 2.35
CA THR A 24 -11.31 8.90 0.87
C THR A 24 -9.89 8.75 0.31
N PHE A 25 -8.87 9.12 1.07
CA PHE A 25 -7.47 9.00 0.68
C PHE A 25 -7.00 7.53 0.68
N PHE A 26 -7.41 6.74 1.68
CA PHE A 26 -7.02 5.34 1.79
C PHE A 26 -7.70 4.40 0.77
N GLU A 27 -8.92 4.69 0.31
CA GLU A 27 -9.58 3.84 -0.70
C GLU A 27 -8.95 3.96 -2.11
N GLY A 28 -8.40 5.13 -2.45
CA GLY A 28 -7.60 5.30 -3.67
C GLY A 28 -6.25 4.59 -3.60
N LEU A 29 -5.66 4.52 -2.39
CA LEU A 29 -4.38 3.83 -2.12
C LEU A 29 -4.48 2.31 -2.30
N ASN A 30 -5.57 1.67 -1.87
CA ASN A 30 -5.72 0.23 -2.03
C ASN A 30 -5.81 -0.19 -3.51
N LYS A 31 -6.54 0.57 -4.34
CA LYS A 31 -6.59 0.33 -5.80
C LYS A 31 -5.26 0.60 -6.52
N PHE A 32 -4.41 1.44 -5.94
CA PHE A 32 -3.07 1.73 -6.46
C PHE A 32 -2.11 0.55 -6.29
N PHE A 33 -2.15 -0.14 -5.15
CA PHE A 33 -1.35 -1.36 -4.93
C PHE A 33 -1.85 -2.54 -5.78
N ASP A 34 -3.16 -2.67 -5.96
CA ASP A 34 -3.74 -3.70 -6.84
C ASP A 34 -3.27 -3.56 -8.31
N GLY A 35 -2.99 -2.33 -8.78
CA GLY A 35 -2.50 -2.07 -10.13
C GLY A 35 -1.01 -2.34 -10.33
N LEU A 36 -0.18 -2.13 -9.31
CA LEU A 36 1.28 -2.39 -9.36
C LEU A 36 1.62 -3.89 -9.33
N ASN A 37 0.70 -4.74 -8.88
CA ASN A 37 0.90 -6.18 -8.75
C ASN A 37 0.59 -6.98 -10.03
N THR A 38 0.33 -6.32 -11.17
CA THR A 38 0.08 -7.03 -12.44
C THR A 38 1.37 -7.18 -13.25
N SER A 39 1.86 -8.42 -13.37
CA SER A 39 3.05 -8.88 -14.12
C SER A 39 4.40 -8.77 -13.40
N LEU A 40 4.59 -9.59 -12.36
CA LEU A 40 5.88 -9.82 -11.71
C LEU A 40 6.44 -11.23 -11.99
N ASP A 41 5.99 -11.87 -13.07
CA ASP A 41 6.47 -13.20 -13.43
C ASP A 41 7.76 -13.11 -14.25
N ASP A 42 8.78 -13.79 -13.72
CA ASP A 42 10.02 -14.25 -14.38
C ASP A 42 11.23 -13.30 -14.51
N VAL A 43 11.25 -12.16 -13.82
CA VAL A 43 12.53 -11.43 -13.64
C VAL A 43 13.23 -11.98 -12.40
N LYS A 44 14.31 -12.73 -12.61
CA LYS A 44 15.32 -12.98 -11.56
C LYS A 44 15.58 -11.68 -10.80
N THR A 45 15.14 -11.62 -9.55
CA THR A 45 15.36 -10.48 -8.66
C THR A 45 16.81 -10.51 -8.19
N ASP A 46 17.73 -10.24 -9.12
CA ASP A 46 19.13 -10.12 -8.78
C ASP A 46 19.30 -8.92 -7.87
N ASN A 47 19.71 -9.17 -6.63
CA ASN A 47 20.02 -8.13 -5.67
C ASN A 47 21.17 -7.28 -6.23
N TYR A 48 20.89 -5.99 -6.42
CA TYR A 48 21.86 -4.96 -6.75
C TYR A 48 22.81 -4.73 -5.56
N THR A 49 24.08 -5.05 -5.80
CA THR A 49 25.18 -4.90 -4.82
C THR A 49 26.13 -3.76 -5.18
N GLY A 50 25.78 -2.95 -6.19
CA GLY A 50 26.59 -1.83 -6.64
C GLY A 50 26.55 -0.61 -5.71
N PRO A 51 27.27 0.47 -6.05
CA PRO A 51 27.30 1.68 -5.26
C PRO A 51 25.90 2.28 -5.06
N GLN A 52 25.60 2.74 -3.85
CA GLN A 52 24.36 3.46 -3.51
C GLN A 52 24.51 4.95 -3.88
N THR A 53 24.64 5.21 -5.18
CA THR A 53 24.74 6.56 -5.76
C THR A 53 23.63 6.76 -6.78
N VAL A 54 23.20 8.02 -6.97
CA VAL A 54 22.14 8.36 -7.92
C VAL A 54 22.46 7.83 -9.32
N GLU A 55 23.67 8.07 -9.82
CA GLU A 55 24.10 7.62 -11.16
C GLU A 55 24.03 6.09 -11.29
N ALA A 56 24.56 5.35 -10.32
CA ALA A 56 24.61 3.89 -10.41
C ALA A 56 23.22 3.26 -10.31
N LEU A 57 22.34 3.78 -9.45
CA LEU A 57 20.97 3.31 -9.32
C LEU A 57 20.13 3.63 -10.57
N MET A 58 20.24 4.85 -11.10
CA MET A 58 19.57 5.19 -12.35
C MET A 58 20.08 4.32 -13.50
N LYS A 59 21.39 4.11 -13.61
CA LYS A 59 21.97 3.22 -14.62
C LYS A 59 21.44 1.79 -14.51
N ALA A 60 21.22 1.29 -13.29
CA ALA A 60 20.74 -0.06 -13.05
C ALA A 60 19.24 -0.23 -13.36
N PHE A 61 18.40 0.73 -12.99
CA PHE A 61 16.94 0.52 -12.92
C PHE A 61 16.11 1.45 -13.79
N ASP A 62 16.64 2.58 -14.23
CA ASP A 62 15.83 3.67 -14.79
C ASP A 62 15.14 3.31 -16.11
N ALA A 63 15.80 2.50 -16.95
CA ALA A 63 15.20 2.02 -18.19
C ALA A 63 13.95 1.15 -17.93
N ARG A 64 14.04 0.21 -16.98
CA ARG A 64 12.92 -0.65 -16.57
C ARG A 64 11.80 0.17 -15.93
N TYR A 65 12.16 1.09 -15.03
CA TYR A 65 11.21 1.99 -14.37
C TYR A 65 10.44 2.83 -15.39
N THR A 66 11.15 3.49 -16.32
CA THR A 66 10.52 4.30 -17.37
C THR A 66 9.57 3.48 -18.23
N SER A 67 9.96 2.26 -18.61
CA SER A 67 9.12 1.38 -19.44
C SER A 67 7.82 0.98 -18.74
N GLN A 68 7.84 0.68 -17.45
CA GLN A 68 6.65 0.33 -16.69
C GLN A 68 5.77 1.54 -16.41
N ALA A 69 6.40 2.64 -15.96
CA ALA A 69 5.70 3.86 -15.58
C ALA A 69 5.15 4.65 -16.79
N ALA A 70 5.67 4.45 -18.00
CA ALA A 70 5.18 5.12 -19.21
C ALA A 70 3.68 4.88 -19.49
N ASN A 71 3.16 3.72 -19.07
CA ASN A 71 1.74 3.37 -19.21
C ASN A 71 0.95 3.57 -17.91
N GLY A 72 1.63 3.87 -16.80
CA GLY A 72 1.04 4.12 -15.51
C GLY A 72 0.37 5.49 -15.45
N LYS A 73 -0.86 5.54 -14.94
CA LYS A 73 -1.55 6.78 -14.58
C LYS A 73 -1.98 6.68 -13.13
N TRP A 74 -1.60 7.68 -12.34
CA TRP A 74 -2.01 7.80 -10.95
C TRP A 74 -3.23 8.72 -10.91
N ALA A 75 -4.40 8.19 -10.57
CA ALA A 75 -5.62 8.97 -10.58
C ALA A 75 -6.24 9.09 -9.18
N THR A 76 -6.68 10.30 -8.81
CA THR A 76 -7.57 10.51 -7.66
C THR A 76 -8.79 11.33 -8.08
N VAL A 77 -9.83 11.27 -7.26
CA VAL A 77 -11.05 12.05 -7.45
C VAL A 77 -11.29 12.89 -6.21
N ARG A 78 -11.33 14.22 -6.37
CA ARG A 78 -11.69 15.15 -5.29
C ARG A 78 -13.05 15.77 -5.57
N GLU A 79 -13.94 15.75 -4.59
CA GLU A 79 -15.14 16.56 -4.63
C GLU A 79 -14.79 18.01 -4.28
N ILE A 80 -15.09 18.94 -5.17
CA ILE A 80 -14.73 20.36 -5.00
C ILE A 80 -15.91 21.19 -4.47
N LYS A 81 -17.11 21.06 -5.06
CA LYS A 81 -18.37 21.69 -4.62
C LYS A 81 -19.56 20.89 -5.13
N LEU A 82 -20.62 20.75 -4.33
CA LEU A 82 -21.96 20.29 -4.75
C LEU A 82 -21.96 19.10 -5.74
N GLY A 83 -21.25 18.02 -5.43
CA GLY A 83 -21.21 16.82 -6.27
C GLY A 83 -20.29 16.88 -7.49
N GLU A 84 -19.62 18.01 -7.76
CA GLU A 84 -18.60 18.10 -8.80
C GLU A 84 -17.35 17.34 -8.39
N LYS A 85 -17.03 16.31 -9.17
CA LYS A 85 -15.87 15.45 -9.01
C LYS A 85 -14.76 15.89 -9.97
N LEU A 86 -13.68 16.41 -9.41
CA LEU A 86 -12.45 16.68 -10.14
C LEU A 86 -11.60 15.41 -10.17
N LYS A 87 -11.44 14.83 -11.36
CA LYS A 87 -10.49 13.74 -11.60
C LYS A 87 -9.12 14.34 -11.89
N ILE A 88 -8.13 13.93 -11.12
CA ILE A 88 -6.73 14.33 -11.29
C ILE A 88 -6.00 13.10 -11.77
N GLU A 89 -5.33 13.21 -12.91
CA GLU A 89 -4.41 12.20 -13.41
C GLU A 89 -3.00 12.78 -13.34
N ILE A 90 -2.13 12.12 -12.59
CA ILE A 90 -0.70 12.39 -12.56
C ILE A 90 -0.05 11.37 -13.48
N THR A 91 0.84 11.82 -14.35
CA THR A 91 1.67 10.98 -15.21
C THR A 91 3.12 10.94 -14.70
N LEU A 92 3.92 10.01 -15.21
CA LEU A 92 5.35 9.99 -14.94
C LEU A 92 6.02 11.33 -15.30
N LYS A 93 5.58 11.96 -16.40
CA LYS A 93 6.11 13.26 -16.83
C LYS A 93 5.82 14.35 -15.81
N ASP A 94 4.62 14.35 -15.22
CA ASP A 94 4.25 15.33 -14.18
C ASP A 94 5.07 15.11 -12.91
N MET A 95 5.27 13.84 -12.51
CA MET A 95 6.15 13.51 -11.38
C MET A 95 7.59 13.93 -11.61
N ASP A 96 8.14 13.68 -12.79
CA ASP A 96 9.52 14.04 -13.11
C ASP A 96 9.72 15.56 -13.24
N ALA A 97 8.67 16.30 -13.58
CA ALA A 97 8.71 17.76 -13.64
C ALA A 97 8.74 18.39 -12.23
N GLU A 98 7.88 17.92 -11.32
CA GLU A 98 7.77 18.48 -9.96
C GLU A 98 8.79 17.88 -9.00
N TYR A 99 9.06 16.58 -9.14
CA TYR A 99 9.94 15.80 -8.28
C TYR A 99 10.93 14.98 -9.13
N PRO A 100 11.96 15.62 -9.72
CA PRO A 100 12.93 14.93 -10.57
C PRO A 100 13.54 13.70 -9.90
N ARG A 101 13.66 12.59 -10.64
CA ARG A 101 14.14 11.30 -10.11
C ARG A 101 15.50 11.40 -9.43
N ASN A 102 16.45 12.09 -10.05
CA ASN A 102 17.80 12.25 -9.51
C ASN A 102 17.79 12.96 -8.14
N ALA A 103 17.03 14.06 -8.02
CA ALA A 103 16.88 14.79 -6.76
C ALA A 103 16.16 13.95 -5.69
N TRP A 104 15.12 13.20 -6.09
CA TRP A 104 14.42 12.31 -5.17
C TRP A 104 15.30 11.17 -4.67
N LEU A 105 16.07 10.52 -5.55
CA LEU A 105 17.03 9.49 -5.18
C LEU A 105 18.11 10.03 -4.25
N GLU A 106 18.59 11.25 -4.47
CA GLU A 106 19.53 11.90 -3.57
C GLU A 106 18.95 12.07 -2.16
N ILE A 107 17.68 12.51 -2.04
CA ILE A 107 16.97 12.60 -0.76
C ILE A 107 16.90 11.23 -0.07
N LEU A 108 16.55 10.17 -0.81
CA LEU A 108 16.45 8.81 -0.29
C LEU A 108 17.79 8.30 0.26
N ILE A 109 18.86 8.46 -0.52
CA ILE A 109 20.22 8.05 -0.15
C ILE A 109 20.68 8.81 1.10
N ASN A 110 20.49 10.13 1.12
CA ASN A 110 20.87 10.98 2.26
C ASN A 110 20.11 10.62 3.54
N LYS A 111 18.90 10.05 3.42
CA LYS A 111 18.10 9.53 4.54
C LYS A 111 18.39 8.07 4.89
N GLY A 112 19.40 7.47 4.26
CA GLY A 112 19.89 6.13 4.56
C GLY A 112 19.03 5.00 4.00
N PHE A 113 18.18 5.26 3.00
CA PHE A 113 17.48 4.18 2.29
C PHE A 113 18.48 3.44 1.40
N LYS A 114 18.47 2.11 1.51
CA LYS A 114 19.17 1.23 0.58
C LYS A 114 18.20 0.74 -0.48
N ILE A 115 18.65 0.73 -1.72
CA ILE A 115 17.88 0.22 -2.86
C ILE A 115 18.66 -0.99 -3.37
N GLU A 116 18.15 -2.17 -3.03
CA GLU A 116 18.83 -3.44 -3.29
C GLU A 116 18.19 -4.21 -4.44
N LYS A 117 16.98 -3.85 -4.85
CA LYS A 117 16.30 -4.45 -6.01
C LYS A 117 15.42 -3.44 -6.71
N PHE A 118 14.95 -3.82 -7.89
CA PHE A 118 14.12 -2.97 -8.72
C PHE A 118 12.80 -2.58 -8.01
N GLU A 119 12.21 -3.50 -7.24
CA GLU A 119 10.96 -3.28 -6.53
C GLU A 119 11.09 -2.17 -5.48
N ASP A 120 12.24 -2.07 -4.81
CA ASP A 120 12.53 -0.98 -3.87
C ASP A 120 12.63 0.34 -4.62
N TYR A 121 13.34 0.35 -5.76
CA TYR A 121 13.53 1.53 -6.62
C TYR A 121 12.18 2.06 -7.11
N ASP A 122 11.35 1.18 -7.67
CA ASP A 122 10.02 1.53 -8.19
C ASP A 122 9.11 2.06 -7.06
N ARG A 123 8.98 1.31 -5.95
CA ARG A 123 8.13 1.71 -4.82
C ARG A 123 8.54 3.07 -4.25
N LEU A 124 9.85 3.28 -4.01
CA LEU A 124 10.37 4.53 -3.46
C LEU A 124 10.23 5.71 -4.41
N LEU A 125 10.44 5.52 -5.72
CA LEU A 125 10.19 6.58 -6.70
C LEU A 125 8.70 6.89 -6.82
N ASN A 126 7.83 5.89 -6.72
CA ASN A 126 6.38 6.07 -6.82
C ASN A 126 5.78 6.78 -5.59
N LEU A 127 6.52 6.90 -4.48
CA LEU A 127 6.14 7.76 -3.36
C LEU A 127 5.97 9.24 -3.76
N ARG A 128 6.63 9.71 -4.84
CA ARG A 128 6.45 11.06 -5.38
C ARG A 128 5.00 11.36 -5.77
N SER A 129 4.28 10.37 -6.31
CA SER A 129 2.85 10.51 -6.63
C SER A 129 2.03 10.82 -5.39
N LYS A 130 2.31 10.15 -4.25
CA LYS A 130 1.63 10.38 -2.97
C LYS A 130 1.87 11.80 -2.47
N LEU A 131 3.10 12.29 -2.62
CA LEU A 131 3.46 13.65 -2.22
C LEU A 131 2.73 14.71 -3.07
N MET A 132 2.67 14.53 -4.39
CA MET A 132 1.90 15.40 -5.28
C MET A 132 0.40 15.40 -4.95
N MET A 133 -0.17 14.24 -4.63
CA MET A 133 -1.57 14.16 -4.22
C MET A 133 -1.81 14.92 -2.90
N GLN A 134 -0.92 14.79 -1.93
CA GLN A 134 -1.01 15.55 -0.67
C GLN A 134 -0.90 17.06 -0.89
N GLU A 135 0.02 17.50 -1.73
CA GLU A 135 0.19 18.89 -2.13
C GLU A 135 -1.09 19.46 -2.74
N PHE A 136 -1.71 18.69 -3.63
CA PHE A 136 -2.98 19.05 -4.23
C PHE A 136 -4.11 19.19 -3.19
N HIS A 137 -4.15 18.32 -2.18
CA HIS A 137 -5.19 18.37 -1.14
C HIS A 137 -4.98 19.51 -0.14
N GLN A 138 -3.73 19.83 0.20
CA GLN A 138 -3.39 20.80 1.25
C GLN A 138 -3.24 22.25 0.72
N GLY A 139 -3.04 22.43 -0.58
CA GLY A 139 -2.95 23.76 -1.21
C GLY A 139 -1.71 24.55 -0.78
N GLU A 140 -1.83 25.88 -0.74
CA GLU A 140 -0.68 26.81 -0.59
C GLU A 140 0.16 26.59 0.68
N ASN A 141 -0.43 26.03 1.74
CA ASN A 141 0.29 25.76 3.00
C ASN A 141 1.23 24.56 2.91
N PHE A 142 1.14 23.74 1.87
CA PHE A 142 1.93 22.53 1.73
C PHE A 142 3.42 22.82 1.65
N HIS A 143 3.83 23.86 0.91
CA HIS A 143 5.24 24.19 0.72
C HIS A 143 5.97 24.49 2.04
N ILE A 144 5.28 25.02 3.05
CA ILE A 144 5.85 25.31 4.38
C ILE A 144 6.17 24.01 5.14
N ALA A 145 5.42 22.93 4.87
CA ALA A 145 5.54 21.65 5.56
C ALA A 145 6.05 20.51 4.67
N LYS A 146 6.53 20.81 3.46
CA LYS A 146 6.89 19.82 2.43
C LYS A 146 7.93 18.82 2.93
N ASP A 147 9.02 19.30 3.54
CA ASP A 147 10.08 18.44 4.07
C ASP A 147 9.57 17.50 5.18
N LYS A 148 8.69 18.02 6.05
CA LYS A 148 8.05 17.21 7.10
C LYS A 148 7.14 16.13 6.49
N HIS A 149 6.43 16.44 5.40
CA HIS A 149 5.62 15.44 4.69
C HIS A 149 6.48 14.37 4.02
N ILE A 150 7.60 14.76 3.41
CA ILE A 150 8.58 13.81 2.87
C ILE A 150 9.07 12.87 3.99
N ASP A 151 9.45 13.43 5.15
CA ASP A 151 9.90 12.63 6.29
C ASP A 151 8.84 11.64 6.78
N LEU A 152 7.59 12.09 6.92
CA LEU A 152 6.49 11.24 7.33
C LEU A 152 6.19 10.14 6.30
N LEU A 153 6.22 10.47 5.02
CA LEU A 153 5.99 9.52 3.93
C LEU A 153 7.03 8.41 3.93
N LEU A 154 8.30 8.78 4.08
CA LEU A 154 9.42 7.85 4.13
C LEU A 154 9.44 7.03 5.42
N LEU A 155 9.08 7.62 6.56
CA LEU A 155 8.92 6.89 7.82
C LEU A 155 7.82 5.84 7.71
N ASN A 156 6.65 6.21 7.17
CA ASN A 156 5.55 5.27 6.98
C ASN A 156 5.94 4.12 6.06
N HIS A 157 6.63 4.41 4.96
CA HIS A 157 7.13 3.36 4.07
C HIS A 157 8.11 2.40 4.77
N ARG A 158 8.99 2.91 5.64
CA ARG A 158 9.92 2.08 6.43
C ARG A 158 9.16 1.19 7.41
N ILE A 159 8.19 1.75 8.13
CA ILE A 159 7.34 1.00 9.07
C ILE A 159 6.58 -0.10 8.33
N GLU A 160 5.96 0.23 7.19
CA GLU A 160 5.28 -0.74 6.33
C GLU A 160 6.24 -1.88 5.99
N HIS A 161 7.42 -1.59 5.42
CA HIS A 161 8.40 -2.59 5.02
C HIS A 161 8.89 -3.47 6.18
N GLU A 162 9.13 -2.90 7.37
CA GLU A 162 9.55 -3.65 8.56
C GLU A 162 8.45 -4.59 9.05
N LEU A 163 7.19 -4.14 9.03
CA LEU A 163 6.04 -4.98 9.34
C LEU A 163 5.96 -6.15 8.34
N ILE A 164 6.12 -5.90 7.03
CA ILE A 164 6.12 -6.95 6.01
C ILE A 164 7.20 -7.99 6.29
N SER A 165 8.44 -7.54 6.44
CA SER A 165 9.57 -8.43 6.67
C SER A 165 9.38 -9.27 7.94
N THR A 166 8.89 -8.66 9.02
CA THR A 166 8.64 -9.35 10.29
C THR A 166 7.55 -10.41 10.16
N ALA A 167 6.45 -10.12 9.46
CA ALA A 167 5.41 -11.12 9.25
C ALA A 167 5.86 -12.22 8.31
N GLN A 168 6.58 -11.91 7.23
CA GLN A 168 7.13 -12.92 6.32
C GLN A 168 8.11 -13.87 7.01
N GLN A 169 8.85 -13.38 8.01
CA GLN A 169 9.70 -14.23 8.84
C GLN A 169 8.90 -15.17 9.75
N THR A 170 7.69 -14.76 10.16
CA THR A 170 6.81 -15.52 11.04
C THR A 170 5.90 -16.48 10.27
N ASP A 171 5.44 -16.04 9.10
CA ASP A 171 4.51 -16.69 8.21
C ASP A 171 4.94 -16.39 6.76
N PRO A 172 5.67 -17.32 6.11
CA PRO A 172 6.15 -17.15 4.74
C PRO A 172 5.03 -17.00 3.70
N GLU A 173 3.78 -17.30 4.03
CA GLU A 173 2.64 -17.16 3.11
C GLU A 173 2.13 -15.71 3.01
N VAL A 174 2.65 -14.81 3.85
CA VAL A 174 2.33 -13.38 3.79
C VAL A 174 2.94 -12.75 2.54
N ASN A 175 2.10 -12.48 1.55
CA ASN A 175 2.53 -11.91 0.27
C ASN A 175 2.51 -10.38 0.28
N ASP A 176 1.56 -9.78 1.00
CA ASP A 176 1.38 -8.32 1.04
C ASP A 176 0.62 -7.90 2.32
N TRP A 177 0.08 -6.69 2.35
CA TRP A 177 -0.77 -6.18 3.43
C TRP A 177 -1.97 -5.42 2.89
N ILE A 178 -3.02 -5.42 3.70
CA ILE A 178 -4.15 -4.52 3.53
C ILE A 178 -4.26 -3.65 4.77
N VAL A 179 -4.64 -2.39 4.59
CA VAL A 179 -4.91 -1.49 5.72
C VAL A 179 -6.42 -1.42 5.93
N ILE A 180 -6.89 -1.86 7.09
CA ILE A 180 -8.30 -1.75 7.49
C ILE A 180 -8.37 -1.05 8.84
N GLY A 181 -9.18 0.01 8.94
CA GLY A 181 -9.29 0.79 10.18
C GLY A 181 -7.96 1.45 10.62
N GLY A 182 -7.04 1.68 9.68
CA GLY A 182 -5.68 2.15 9.98
C GLY A 182 -4.73 1.07 10.48
N LYS A 183 -5.17 -0.19 10.55
CA LYS A 183 -4.33 -1.33 10.95
C LYS A 183 -3.88 -2.15 9.74
N PRO A 184 -2.56 -2.40 9.62
CA PRO A 184 -2.05 -3.32 8.61
C PRO A 184 -2.40 -4.75 9.00
N LEU A 185 -3.04 -5.47 8.09
CA LEU A 185 -3.39 -6.89 8.21
C LEU A 185 -2.72 -7.67 7.07
N PRO A 186 -2.16 -8.86 7.35
CA PRO A 186 -1.40 -9.60 6.35
C PRO A 186 -2.30 -10.12 5.22
N SER A 187 -1.87 -9.91 3.99
CA SER A 187 -2.49 -10.49 2.81
C SER A 187 -1.95 -11.90 2.60
N ILE A 188 -2.79 -12.89 2.92
CA ILE A 188 -2.47 -14.31 2.78
C ILE A 188 -3.41 -14.96 1.75
N PRO A 189 -2.89 -15.70 0.76
CA PRO A 189 -3.67 -16.57 -0.12
C PRO A 189 -4.78 -17.35 0.62
N GLY A 190 -6.04 -17.19 0.19
CA GLY A 190 -7.17 -17.89 0.79
C GLY A 190 -7.70 -17.27 2.09
N ARG A 191 -7.17 -16.10 2.51
CA ARG A 191 -7.70 -15.34 3.64
C ARG A 191 -8.61 -14.20 3.18
N MET A 192 -9.70 -14.01 3.92
CA MET A 192 -10.69 -12.97 3.71
C MET A 192 -10.94 -12.17 4.99
N TYR A 193 -11.04 -10.86 4.85
CA TYR A 193 -11.31 -9.96 5.97
C TYR A 193 -12.73 -9.39 5.87
N ILE A 194 -13.54 -9.66 6.90
CA ILE A 194 -14.89 -9.13 7.02
C ILE A 194 -14.95 -8.11 8.15
N GLN A 195 -15.19 -6.86 7.79
CA GLN A 195 -15.40 -5.81 8.78
C GLN A 195 -16.84 -5.83 9.28
N LYS A 196 -16.99 -5.99 10.60
CA LYS A 196 -18.25 -5.79 11.30
C LYS A 196 -18.41 -4.30 11.58
N THR A 197 -19.48 -3.71 11.07
CA THR A 197 -19.88 -2.33 11.38
C THR A 197 -21.17 -2.34 12.19
N LYS A 198 -21.55 -1.18 12.72
CA LYS A 198 -22.88 -1.01 13.35
C LYS A 198 -24.05 -1.32 12.41
N THR A 199 -23.85 -1.21 11.10
CA THR A 199 -24.88 -1.38 10.07
C THR A 199 -24.87 -2.75 9.41
N GLY A 200 -23.89 -3.61 9.70
CA GLY A 200 -23.81 -4.96 9.15
C GLY A 200 -22.38 -5.43 8.92
N PHE A 201 -22.17 -6.16 7.84
CA PHE A 201 -20.89 -6.76 7.47
C PHE A 201 -20.43 -6.25 6.11
N LEU A 202 -19.13 -5.97 5.98
CA LEU A 202 -18.52 -5.55 4.73
C LEU A 202 -17.29 -6.41 4.43
N ILE A 203 -17.28 -7.06 3.25
CA ILE A 203 -16.07 -7.72 2.75
C ILE A 203 -15.07 -6.62 2.39
N ARG A 204 -13.95 -6.56 3.12
CA ARG A 204 -12.92 -5.53 2.92
C ARG A 204 -11.81 -5.97 1.99
N SER A 205 -11.47 -7.25 2.02
CA SER A 205 -10.46 -7.83 1.15
C SER A 205 -10.67 -9.32 0.95
N MET A 206 -10.32 -9.78 -0.24
CA MET A 206 -10.26 -11.18 -0.63
C MET A 206 -8.94 -11.40 -1.34
N ILE A 207 -8.00 -12.10 -0.70
CA ILE A 207 -6.72 -12.43 -1.32
C ILE A 207 -6.84 -13.84 -1.91
N SER A 208 -6.90 -13.89 -3.22
CA SER A 208 -7.12 -15.12 -3.96
C SER A 208 -5.82 -15.95 -4.01
N SER A 209 -5.88 -17.29 -3.93
CA SER A 209 -4.71 -18.16 -3.82
C SER A 209 -3.92 -18.40 -5.12
N ILE A 210 -2.67 -18.84 -4.98
CA ILE A 210 -1.77 -19.26 -6.07
C ILE A 210 -2.20 -20.64 -6.54
N THR A 211 -2.42 -20.83 -7.86
CA THR A 211 -2.62 -22.17 -8.43
C THR A 211 -1.41 -22.58 -9.26
N GLU A 212 -0.81 -23.72 -8.92
CA GLU A 212 0.27 -24.32 -9.71
C GLU A 212 -0.29 -24.98 -10.98
N GLY A 213 0.28 -24.64 -12.12
CA GLY A 213 0.06 -25.36 -13.38
C GLY A 213 0.62 -26.77 -13.33
N LYS A 214 0.22 -27.62 -14.28
CA LYS A 214 0.63 -29.04 -14.37
C LYS A 214 2.15 -29.29 -14.46
N ASN A 215 2.94 -28.23 -14.62
CA ASN A 215 4.39 -28.24 -14.75
C ASN A 215 5.09 -27.71 -13.48
N GLY A 216 4.33 -27.33 -12.44
CA GLY A 216 4.83 -26.56 -11.28
C GLY A 216 4.98 -25.06 -11.55
N GLU A 217 4.54 -24.56 -12.71
CA GLU A 217 4.66 -23.16 -13.11
C GLU A 217 3.42 -22.37 -12.65
N ILE A 218 3.61 -21.22 -12.00
CA ILE A 218 2.52 -20.37 -11.51
C ILE A 218 1.90 -19.66 -12.71
N THR A 219 0.72 -20.09 -13.14
CA THR A 219 0.10 -19.56 -14.39
C THR A 219 -0.87 -18.40 -14.18
N SER A 220 -1.37 -18.19 -12.95
CA SER A 220 -2.35 -17.15 -12.63
C SER A 220 -2.66 -17.11 -11.13
N VAL A 221 -2.80 -15.90 -10.57
CA VAL A 221 -3.34 -15.64 -9.22
C VAL A 221 -4.86 -15.46 -9.31
N ILE A 222 -5.64 -16.54 -9.20
CA ILE A 222 -7.10 -16.49 -9.04
C ILE A 222 -7.53 -17.62 -8.10
N GLY A 223 -7.60 -17.36 -6.81
CA GLY A 223 -8.52 -18.07 -5.91
C GLY A 223 -9.97 -17.86 -6.36
N PRO A 224 -10.88 -18.82 -6.14
CA PRO A 224 -12.24 -18.73 -6.67
C PRO A 224 -12.90 -17.47 -6.11
N ARG A 225 -13.25 -16.53 -7.00
CA ARG A 225 -14.14 -15.43 -6.63
C ARG A 225 -15.36 -16.04 -5.96
N LEU A 226 -15.72 -15.55 -4.78
CA LEU A 226 -16.98 -15.95 -4.17
C LEU A 226 -18.11 -15.73 -5.18
N SER A 227 -18.94 -16.76 -5.38
CA SER A 227 -20.19 -16.58 -6.08
C SER A 227 -21.06 -15.58 -5.30
N ASP A 228 -22.02 -14.95 -5.98
CA ASP A 228 -22.89 -14.00 -5.29
C ASP A 228 -23.72 -14.72 -4.19
N GLU A 229 -24.08 -15.98 -4.40
CA GLU A 229 -24.70 -16.82 -3.36
C GLU A 229 -23.77 -17.03 -2.15
N GLN A 230 -22.47 -17.28 -2.38
CA GLN A 230 -21.50 -17.42 -1.29
C GLN A 230 -21.31 -16.12 -0.52
N LYS A 231 -21.23 -14.97 -1.22
CA LYS A 231 -21.16 -13.65 -0.55
C LYS A 231 -22.41 -13.38 0.28
N THR A 232 -23.59 -13.62 -0.27
CA THR A 232 -24.85 -13.44 0.44
C THR A 232 -24.94 -14.39 1.64
N ALA A 233 -24.61 -15.67 1.46
CA ALA A 233 -24.61 -16.65 2.55
C ALA A 233 -23.64 -16.26 3.68
N LEU A 234 -22.47 -15.76 3.34
CA LEU A 234 -21.48 -15.28 4.30
C LEU A 234 -21.97 -14.03 5.05
N LEU A 235 -22.48 -13.03 4.33
CA LEU A 235 -22.87 -11.74 4.92
C LEU A 235 -24.18 -11.82 5.71
N GLU A 236 -25.16 -12.61 5.26
CA GLU A 236 -26.47 -12.70 5.90
C GLU A 236 -26.57 -13.81 6.93
N LYS A 237 -25.87 -14.93 6.70
CA LYS A 237 -26.00 -16.14 7.52
C LYS A 237 -24.71 -16.50 8.26
N GLY A 238 -23.61 -15.79 8.02
CA GLY A 238 -22.31 -16.12 8.60
C GLY A 238 -21.73 -17.44 8.12
N LEU A 239 -22.17 -17.95 6.95
CA LEU A 239 -21.69 -19.23 6.42
C LEU A 239 -20.33 -19.05 5.75
N GLU A 240 -19.28 -19.53 6.42
CA GLU A 240 -17.90 -19.47 5.92
C GLU A 240 -17.75 -20.36 4.65
N PRO A 241 -17.26 -19.80 3.52
CA PRO A 241 -17.08 -20.56 2.30
C PRO A 241 -15.92 -21.55 2.43
N GLU A 242 -16.09 -22.75 1.87
CA GLU A 242 -15.05 -23.78 1.86
C GLU A 242 -13.76 -23.27 1.17
N GLY A 243 -12.61 -23.60 1.75
CA GLY A 243 -11.30 -23.18 1.23
C GLY A 243 -10.90 -21.74 1.57
N TRP A 244 -11.69 -21.03 2.38
CA TRP A 244 -11.37 -19.69 2.84
C TRP A 244 -11.19 -19.63 4.36
N GLU A 245 -10.15 -18.94 4.81
CA GLU A 245 -10.04 -18.46 6.18
C GLU A 245 -10.75 -17.11 6.29
N VAL A 246 -11.85 -17.06 7.06
CA VAL A 246 -12.58 -15.82 7.33
C VAL A 246 -12.11 -15.19 8.63
N VAL A 247 -11.53 -14.00 8.54
CA VAL A 247 -11.10 -13.20 9.69
C VAL A 247 -12.06 -12.03 9.86
N TYR A 248 -12.78 -12.03 10.98
CA TYR A 248 -13.65 -10.91 11.32
C TYR A 248 -12.85 -9.82 12.03
N ILE A 249 -13.13 -8.57 11.67
CA ILE A 249 -12.48 -7.39 12.24
C ILE A 249 -13.53 -6.33 12.60
N ASP A 250 -13.22 -5.44 13.55
CA ASP A 250 -14.07 -4.32 13.90
C ASP A 250 -13.83 -3.07 13.02
N GLU A 251 -14.51 -1.96 13.33
CA GLU A 251 -14.42 -0.70 12.59
C GLU A 251 -12.98 -0.13 12.61
N GLU A 252 -12.25 -0.40 13.70
CA GLU A 252 -10.87 0.00 13.96
C GLU A 252 -9.83 -1.02 13.46
N GLY A 253 -10.26 -2.11 12.81
CA GLY A 253 -9.38 -3.13 12.23
C GLY A 253 -8.79 -4.13 13.24
N ASN A 254 -9.30 -4.19 14.48
CA ASN A 254 -8.94 -5.24 15.42
C ASN A 254 -9.57 -6.57 15.01
N ILE A 255 -8.82 -7.65 15.12
CA ILE A 255 -9.34 -9.01 14.93
C ILE A 255 -10.34 -9.32 16.05
N ILE A 256 -11.55 -9.71 15.67
CA ILE A 256 -12.60 -10.16 16.57
C ILE A 256 -12.42 -11.67 16.77
N PRO A 257 -12.15 -12.14 17.99
CA PRO A 257 -12.09 -13.57 18.27
C PRO A 257 -13.44 -14.21 17.90
N THR A 258 -13.40 -15.23 17.04
CA THR A 258 -14.56 -16.09 16.82
C THR A 258 -14.47 -17.23 17.82
N ASP A 259 -15.43 -17.29 18.75
CA ASP A 259 -15.65 -18.49 19.57
C ASP A 259 -16.08 -19.61 18.61
N ARG A 260 -15.13 -20.47 18.23
CA ARG A 260 -15.36 -21.68 17.44
C ARG A 260 -15.58 -22.87 18.37
#